data_AF-A0AAW9HZ73-F1
#
_entry.id   AF-A0AAW9HZ73-F1
#
_cell.length_a   1.000
_cell.length_b   1.000
_cell.length_c   1.000
_cell.angle_alpha   90.00
_cell.angle_beta   90.00
_cell.angle_gamma   90.00
#
_symmetry.space_group_name_H-M   'P 1'
#
loop_
_entity.id
_entity.type
_entity.pdbx_description
1 polymer ?
#
loop_
_entity_poly.entity_id
_entity_poly.type
_entity_poly.pdbx_seq_one_letter_code
_entity_poly.pdbx_strand_id
1 'polypeptide(L)'
;VIAGIEQKNSVLIEKEKKIVSYHEAGHALVSNIVNICPIQKISIVPRGEALGYVLQLPDEDRYIYTKEELIGKIKILLAGKAAEEIIFNHLSTGAKDDLKKVTDIADQMVCEYGMSKLGFM
;
A
#
# COMPACT_ATOMS: atom_id res chain seq x y z
N VAL A 1 -19.79 -3.80 -3.51
CA VAL A 1 -18.65 -4.74 -3.58
C VAL A 1 -17.37 -3.92 -3.55
N ILE A 2 -16.65 -3.89 -2.43
CA ILE A 2 -15.58 -2.92 -2.14
C ILE A 2 -14.22 -3.32 -2.77
N ALA A 3 -14.07 -4.59 -3.19
CA ALA A 3 -12.87 -5.08 -3.85
C ALA A 3 -13.24 -6.08 -4.95
N GLY A 4 -13.62 -5.55 -6.12
CA GLY A 4 -13.69 -6.26 -7.42
C GLY A 4 -14.47 -7.59 -7.50
N ILE A 5 -14.49 -8.19 -8.70
CA ILE A 5 -14.97 -9.56 -8.92
C ILE A 5 -13.80 -10.53 -8.70
N GLU A 6 -14.05 -11.60 -7.96
CA GLU A 6 -13.06 -12.63 -7.67
C GLU A 6 -12.77 -13.50 -8.90
N GLN A 7 -11.50 -13.58 -9.31
CA GLN A 7 -11.10 -14.50 -10.38
C GLN A 7 -10.83 -15.88 -9.78
N LYS A 8 -11.81 -16.79 -9.92
CA LYS A 8 -11.67 -18.17 -9.45
C LYS A 8 -10.68 -19.03 -10.27
N ASN A 9 -10.22 -18.55 -11.44
CA ASN A 9 -9.44 -19.34 -12.41
C ASN A 9 -8.01 -18.84 -12.70
N SER A 10 -7.49 -17.83 -11.99
CA SER A 10 -6.10 -17.43 -12.18
C SER A 10 -5.19 -18.38 -11.41
N VAL A 11 -4.70 -19.42 -12.10
CA VAL A 11 -3.61 -20.26 -11.58
C VAL A 11 -2.33 -19.40 -11.59
N LEU A 12 -2.16 -18.59 -10.54
CA LEU A 12 -0.88 -17.91 -10.31
C LEU A 12 0.20 -18.96 -10.11
N ILE A 13 1.33 -18.76 -10.78
CA ILE A 13 2.49 -19.64 -10.62
C ILE A 13 2.95 -19.51 -9.15
N GLU A 14 3.38 -20.61 -8.52
CA GLU A 14 3.78 -20.63 -7.11
C GLU A 14 4.82 -19.54 -6.76
N LYS A 15 5.69 -19.20 -7.72
CA LYS A 15 6.63 -18.07 -7.61
C LYS A 15 5.91 -16.73 -7.42
N GLU A 16 4.89 -16.44 -8.22
CA GLU A 16 4.11 -15.18 -8.17
C GLU A 16 3.30 -15.10 -6.88
N LYS A 17 2.64 -16.19 -6.47
CA LYS A 17 1.94 -16.25 -5.18
C LYS A 17 2.87 -15.95 -4.02
N LYS A 18 4.10 -16.48 -4.05
CA LYS A 18 5.08 -16.22 -3.01
C LYS A 18 5.44 -14.74 -2.96
N ILE A 19 5.73 -14.12 -4.11
CA ILE A 19 6.03 -12.68 -4.19
C ILE A 19 4.88 -11.85 -3.62
N VAL A 20 3.66 -12.08 -4.09
CA VAL A 20 2.45 -11.37 -3.61
C VAL A 20 2.26 -11.57 -2.11
N SER A 21 2.49 -12.78 -1.59
CA SER A 21 2.32 -13.06 -0.15
C SER A 21 3.26 -12.21 0.73
N TYR A 22 4.54 -12.09 0.35
CA TYR A 22 5.48 -11.24 1.09
C TYR A 22 5.19 -9.75 0.90
N HIS A 23 4.73 -9.37 -0.29
CA HIS A 23 4.31 -7.99 -0.58
C HIS A 23 3.15 -7.55 0.32
N GLU A 24 2.04 -8.31 0.34
CA GLU A 24 0.89 -8.03 1.19
C GLU A 24 1.24 -8.11 2.69
N ALA A 25 2.12 -9.05 3.08
CA ALA A 25 2.62 -9.14 4.45
C ALA A 25 3.43 -7.90 4.86
N GLY A 26 4.18 -7.29 3.94
CA GLY A 26 4.90 -6.04 4.17
C GLY A 26 3.96 -4.90 4.53
N HIS A 27 2.94 -4.68 3.70
CA HIS A 27 1.88 -3.70 3.99
C HIS A 27 1.22 -3.94 5.34
N ALA A 28 0.85 -5.19 5.62
CA ALA A 28 0.19 -5.58 6.85
C ALA A 28 1.05 -5.29 8.10
N LEU A 29 2.32 -5.69 8.06
CA LEU A 29 3.23 -5.51 9.18
C LEU A 29 3.44 -4.03 9.50
N VAL A 30 3.76 -3.23 8.49
CA VAL A 30 4.03 -1.80 8.69
C VAL A 30 2.77 -1.05 9.10
N SER A 31 1.61 -1.39 8.52
CA SER A 31 0.34 -0.78 8.93
C SER A 31 0.01 -1.05 10.39
N ASN A 32 0.31 -2.24 10.91
CA ASN A 32 0.12 -2.56 12.32
C ASN A 32 1.08 -1.79 13.24
N ILE A 33 2.33 -1.59 12.82
CA ILE A 33 3.33 -0.81 13.59
C ILE A 33 3.00 0.68 13.62
N VAL A 34 2.59 1.21 12.47
CA VAL A 34 2.29 2.64 12.29
C VAL A 34 0.95 3.00 12.93
N ASN A 35 0.02 2.04 13.05
CA ASN A 35 -1.26 2.15 13.77
C ASN A 35 -2.12 3.37 13.36
N ILE A 36 -2.08 3.74 12.08
CA ILE A 36 -2.90 4.82 11.52
C ILE A 36 -4.22 4.30 10.97
N CYS A 37 -4.28 3.03 10.55
CA CYS A 37 -5.46 2.47 9.89
C CYS A 37 -5.61 0.99 10.28
N PRO A 38 -6.74 0.57 10.87
CA PRO A 38 -6.94 -0.81 11.25
C PRO A 38 -7.13 -1.71 10.02
N ILE A 39 -6.33 -2.77 9.95
CA ILE A 39 -6.47 -3.79 8.89
C ILE A 39 -7.69 -4.65 9.19
N GLN A 40 -8.58 -4.78 8.22
CA GLN A 40 -9.76 -5.65 8.32
C GLN A 40 -9.52 -7.01 7.68
N LYS A 41 -8.83 -7.06 6.54
CA LYS A 41 -8.59 -8.30 5.81
C LYS A 41 -7.34 -8.19 4.94
N ILE A 42 -6.56 -9.26 4.88
CA ILE A 42 -5.45 -9.43 3.93
C ILE A 42 -5.80 -10.61 3.04
N SER A 43 -5.61 -10.46 1.73
CA SER A 43 -5.90 -11.51 0.75
C SER A 43 -4.82 -11.56 -0.31
N ILE A 44 -4.32 -12.76 -0.57
CA ILE A 44 -3.44 -13.07 -1.71
C ILE A 44 -4.21 -13.66 -2.88
N VAL A 45 -5.55 -13.68 -2.78
CA VAL A 45 -6.44 -14.14 -3.85
C VAL A 45 -6.66 -12.97 -4.82
N PRO A 46 -6.32 -13.13 -6.11
CA PRO A 46 -6.47 -12.08 -7.11
C PRO A 46 -7.94 -11.68 -7.29
N ARG A 47 -8.19 -10.37 -7.38
CA ARG A 47 -9.50 -9.77 -7.63
C ARG A 47 -9.36 -8.61 -8.60
N GLY A 48 -10.09 -8.65 -9.71
CA GLY A 48 -9.95 -7.64 -10.76
C GLY A 48 -8.52 -7.57 -11.34
N GLU A 49 -7.93 -6.37 -11.33
CA GLU A 49 -6.54 -6.12 -11.77
C GLU A 49 -5.50 -6.35 -10.65
N ALA A 50 -5.93 -6.54 -9.39
CA ALA A 50 -5.04 -6.72 -8.25
C ALA A 50 -4.75 -8.21 -7.99
N LEU A 51 -3.47 -8.55 -7.79
CA LEU A 51 -3.03 -9.92 -7.50
C LEU A 51 -3.14 -10.31 -6.01
N GLY A 52 -3.22 -9.31 -5.14
CA GLY A 52 -3.45 -9.37 -3.70
C GLY A 52 -4.01 -8.02 -3.22
N TYR A 53 -4.53 -7.95 -2.00
CA TYR A 53 -4.92 -6.69 -1.38
C TYR A 53 -4.96 -6.76 0.16
N VAL A 54 -4.59 -5.65 0.79
CA VAL A 54 -4.92 -5.34 2.19
C VAL A 54 -6.13 -4.41 2.22
N LEU A 55 -7.24 -4.91 2.75
CA LEU A 55 -8.43 -4.11 3.04
C LEU A 55 -8.27 -3.46 4.41
N GLN A 56 -8.14 -2.13 4.41
CA GLN A 56 -8.23 -1.31 5.60
C GLN A 56 -9.67 -0.79 5.73
N LEU A 57 -10.20 -0.73 6.96
CA LEU A 57 -11.43 0.02 7.18
C LEU A 57 -11.10 1.51 7.01
N PRO A 58 -11.86 2.27 6.21
CA PRO A 58 -11.73 3.72 6.28
C PRO A 58 -12.11 4.14 7.71
N ASP A 59 -11.16 4.76 8.43
CA ASP A 59 -11.51 5.56 9.59
C ASP A 59 -12.45 6.67 9.08
N GLU A 60 -13.68 6.68 9.60
CA GLU A 60 -14.80 7.55 9.25
C GLU A 60 -14.40 8.87 8.57
N ASP A 61 -14.78 9.06 7.30
CA ASP A 61 -14.80 10.33 6.53
C ASP A 61 -13.79 11.41 7.00
N ARG A 62 -12.51 11.04 7.15
CA ARG A 62 -11.47 11.98 7.59
C ARG A 62 -11.02 12.84 6.41
N TYR A 63 -11.40 14.12 6.45
CA TYR A 63 -11.02 15.15 5.47
C TYR A 63 -9.69 15.83 5.79
N ILE A 64 -9.17 15.68 7.02
CA ILE A 64 -7.95 16.36 7.49
C ILE A 64 -6.94 15.31 7.91
N TYR A 65 -5.71 15.45 7.41
CA TYR A 65 -4.58 14.60 7.76
C TYR A 65 -3.43 15.45 8.32
N THR A 66 -2.81 14.94 9.37
CA THR A 66 -1.53 15.46 9.87
C THR A 66 -0.38 15.00 8.99
N LYS A 67 0.76 15.71 9.09
CA LYS A 67 1.99 15.34 8.39
C LYS A 67 2.45 13.92 8.77
N GLU A 68 2.36 13.58 10.05
CA GLU A 68 2.73 12.28 10.59
C GLU A 68 1.85 11.17 10.00
N GLU A 69 0.54 11.44 9.86
CA GLU A 69 -0.39 10.49 9.25
C GLU A 69 -0.08 10.24 7.77
N LEU A 70 0.19 11.29 7.00
CA LEU A 70 0.55 11.16 5.58
C LEU A 70 1.89 10.43 5.40
N ILE A 71 2.89 10.75 6.23
CA ILE A 71 4.17 10.02 6.25
C ILE A 71 3.93 8.54 6.59
N GLY A 72 3.05 8.25 7.55
CA GLY A 72 2.73 6.88 7.88
C GLY A 72 2.01 6.14 6.76
N LYS A 73 1.10 6.80 6.02
CA LYS A 73 0.51 6.25 4.79
C LYS A 73 1.58 5.92 3.74
N ILE A 74 2.54 6.82 3.51
CA ILE A 74 3.67 6.58 2.60
C ILE A 74 4.48 5.35 3.06
N LYS A 75 4.79 5.24 4.36
CA LYS A 75 5.51 4.07 4.90
C LYS A 75 4.78 2.76 4.63
N ILE A 76 3.45 2.74 4.82
CA ILE A 76 2.63 1.55 4.56
C ILE A 76 2.68 1.19 3.08
N LEU A 77 2.51 2.14 2.17
CA LEU A 77 2.54 1.89 0.72
C LEU A 77 3.91 1.41 0.22
N LEU A 78 5.01 1.89 0.79
CA LEU A 78 6.35 1.42 0.42
C LEU A 78 6.72 0.05 1.01
N ALA A 79 5.97 -0.43 2.00
CA ALA A 79 6.31 -1.63 2.74
C ALA A 79 6.27 -2.90 1.90
N GLY A 80 5.31 -3.04 0.97
CA GLY A 80 5.25 -4.20 0.07
C GLY A 80 6.49 -4.30 -0.80
N LYS A 81 6.92 -3.16 -1.38
CA LYS A 81 8.15 -3.06 -2.18
C LYS A 81 9.41 -3.38 -1.36
N ALA A 82 9.50 -2.84 -0.14
CA ALA A 82 10.62 -3.10 0.76
C ALA A 82 10.70 -4.58 1.18
N ALA A 83 9.56 -5.23 1.43
CA ALA A 83 9.51 -6.65 1.76
C ALA A 83 10.01 -7.53 0.60
N GLU A 84 9.64 -7.20 -0.64
CA GLU A 84 10.17 -7.91 -1.81
C GLU A 84 11.69 -7.79 -1.92
N GLU A 85 12.22 -6.59 -1.74
CA GLU A 85 13.65 -6.31 -1.85
C GLU A 85 14.45 -7.10 -0.79
N ILE A 86 13.99 -7.09 0.46
CA ILE A 86 14.65 -7.80 1.58
C ILE A 86 14.65 -9.32 1.38
N ILE A 87 13.54 -9.89 0.93
CA ILE A 87 13.38 -11.36 0.90
C ILE A 87 13.92 -11.96 -0.39
N PHE A 88 13.77 -11.27 -1.52
CA PHE A 88 14.07 -11.86 -2.81
C PHE A 88 15.22 -11.19 -3.57
N ASN A 89 15.79 -10.09 -3.07
CA ASN A 89 16.85 -9.33 -3.72
C ASN A 89 16.55 -8.98 -5.20
N HIS A 90 15.27 -8.88 -5.57
CA HIS A 90 14.84 -8.44 -6.89
C HIS A 90 13.57 -7.61 -6.80
N LEU A 91 13.40 -6.74 -7.79
CA LEU A 91 12.29 -5.80 -7.85
C LEU A 91 11.20 -6.37 -8.77
N SER A 92 9.96 -6.49 -8.27
CA SER A 92 8.81 -6.82 -9.11
C SER A 92 8.13 -5.57 -9.71
N THR A 93 7.24 -5.77 -10.67
CA THR A 93 6.35 -4.74 -11.22
C THR A 93 5.06 -4.56 -10.41
N GLY A 94 4.85 -5.34 -9.35
CA GLY A 94 3.61 -5.37 -8.56
C GLY A 94 3.33 -4.06 -7.81
N ALA A 95 4.38 -3.36 -7.36
CA ALA A 95 4.26 -2.13 -6.58
C ALA A 95 3.97 -0.85 -7.41
N LYS A 96 3.56 -0.98 -8.67
CA LYS A 96 3.37 0.18 -9.57
C LYS A 96 2.32 1.15 -9.02
N ASP A 97 1.19 0.63 -8.54
CA ASP A 97 0.09 1.45 -8.03
C ASP A 97 0.47 2.12 -6.69
N ASP A 98 1.17 1.40 -5.82
CA ASP A 98 1.66 1.94 -4.54
C ASP A 98 2.64 3.09 -4.76
N LEU A 99 3.59 2.93 -5.69
CA LEU A 99 4.56 3.99 -6.03
C LEU A 99 3.88 5.23 -6.60
N LYS A 100 2.84 5.05 -7.42
CA LYS A 100 2.06 6.16 -7.95
C LYS A 100 1.38 6.92 -6.79
N LYS A 101 0.68 6.22 -5.91
CA LYS A 101 0.02 6.81 -4.73
C LYS A 101 1.01 7.50 -3.79
N VAL A 102 2.18 6.92 -3.56
CA VAL A 102 3.25 7.53 -2.75
C VAL A 102 3.71 8.84 -3.38
N THR A 103 3.90 8.87 -4.69
CA THR A 103 4.31 10.07 -5.43
C THR A 103 3.25 11.15 -5.31
N ASP A 104 1.99 10.80 -5.54
CA ASP A 104 0.86 11.73 -5.44
C ASP A 104 0.76 12.33 -4.03
N ILE A 105 0.83 11.52 -2.97
CA ILE A 105 0.80 12.02 -1.57
C ILE A 105 2.00 12.94 -1.30
N ALA A 106 3.21 12.55 -1.73
CA ALA A 106 4.40 13.33 -1.50
C ALA A 106 4.34 14.69 -2.22
N ASP A 107 3.81 14.73 -3.44
CA ASP A 107 3.61 15.95 -4.20
C ASP A 107 2.59 16.87 -3.50
N GLN A 108 1.44 16.34 -3.08
CA GLN A 108 0.44 17.11 -2.33
C GLN A 108 1.00 17.66 -1.01
N MET A 109 1.76 16.85 -0.27
CA MET A 109 2.42 17.30 0.97
C MET A 109 3.33 18.52 0.75
N VAL A 110 4.03 18.56 -0.38
CA VAL A 110 5.00 19.62 -0.70
C VAL A 110 4.33 20.81 -1.34
N CYS A 111 3.53 20.58 -2.38
CA CYS A 111 3.00 21.58 -3.31
C CYS A 111 1.64 22.16 -2.86
N GLU A 112 0.82 21.39 -2.14
CA GLU A 112 -0.53 21.83 -1.73
C GLU A 112 -0.61 22.12 -0.23
N TYR A 113 0.06 21.33 0.62
CA TYR A 113 -0.09 21.40 2.08
C TYR A 113 1.03 22.17 2.78
N GLY A 114 2.09 22.57 2.07
CA GLY A 114 3.21 23.31 2.64
C GLY A 114 3.95 22.54 3.75
N MET A 115 3.94 21.20 3.72
CA MET A 115 4.55 20.36 4.75
C MET A 115 6.06 20.15 4.57
N SER A 116 6.69 20.95 3.72
CA SER A 116 8.10 20.85 3.35
C SER A 116 8.92 22.08 3.79
N LYS A 117 10.25 22.00 3.66
CA LYS A 117 11.15 23.13 3.93
C LYS A 117 11.05 24.26 2.89
N LEU A 118 10.31 24.05 1.80
CA LEU A 118 10.06 25.09 0.80
C LEU A 118 9.14 26.22 1.34
N GLY A 119 8.51 26.01 2.49
CA GLY A 119 7.63 26.97 3.14
C GLY A 119 6.17 26.81 2.73
N PHE A 120 5.33 27.72 3.22
CA PHE A 120 3.92 27.85 2.83
C PHE A 120 3.89 28.78 1.61
N MET A 121 3.62 28.25 0.43
CA MET A 121 3.48 29.02 -0.80
C MET A 121 2.00 29.14 -1.16
#